data_AF-A0A7C1SG63-F1
#
_entry.id   AF-A0A7C1SG63-F1
#
_cell.length_a   1.000
_cell.length_b   1.000
_cell.length_c   1.000
_cell.angle_alpha   90.00
_cell.angle_beta   90.00
_cell.angle_gamma   90.00
#
_symmetry.space_group_name_H-M   'P 1'
#
loop_
_entity.id
_entity.type
_entity.pdbx_description
1 polymer ?
#
loop_
_entity_poly.entity_id
_entity_poly.type
_entity_poly.pdbx_seq_one_letter_code
_entity_poly.pdbx_strand_id
1 'polypeptide(L)'
;ALELSPFQMVKRDFAFVVEKAIEAGAIIKAATSADRKLISGVNVFDIFEGASVGEGKKSVAIEVLIQPADKTLTDEDFDALTKKIVGNVEKSTGGTLRA
;
A
#
# COMPACT_ATOMS: atom_id res chain seq x y z
N ALA A 1 16.65 -23.15 2.68
CA ALA A 1 16.28 -22.85 4.07
C ALA A 1 15.33 -21.66 4.05
N LEU A 2 14.34 -21.59 4.93
CA LEU A 2 13.51 -20.40 5.10
C LEU A 2 14.38 -19.37 5.84
N GLU A 3 14.97 -18.41 5.13
CA GLU A 3 15.71 -17.33 5.78
C GLU A 3 14.70 -16.35 6.40
N LEU A 4 14.60 -16.37 7.72
CA LEU A 4 13.86 -15.34 8.46
C LEU A 4 14.74 -14.11 8.59
N SER A 5 14.19 -12.96 8.22
CA SER A 5 14.82 -11.67 8.53
C SER A 5 15.01 -11.53 10.04
N PRO A 6 16.20 -11.12 10.52
CA PRO A 6 16.41 -10.77 11.93
C PRO A 6 15.80 -9.41 12.30
N PHE A 7 15.35 -8.62 11.32
CA PHE A 7 14.76 -7.30 11.52
C PHE A 7 13.26 -7.36 11.80
N GLN A 8 12.79 -6.41 12.60
CA GLN A 8 11.37 -6.27 12.94
C GLN A 8 10.54 -5.97 11.69
N MET A 9 9.43 -6.70 11.54
CA MET A 9 8.42 -6.38 10.54
C MET A 9 7.75 -5.06 10.91
N VAL A 10 7.53 -4.21 9.90
CA VAL A 10 6.82 -2.95 10.05
C VAL A 10 5.55 -3.00 9.23
N LYS A 11 4.46 -2.47 9.81
CA LYS A 11 3.18 -2.32 9.13
C LYS A 11 2.90 -0.86 8.84
N ARG A 12 2.36 -0.59 7.65
CA ARG A 12 1.94 0.76 7.23
C ARG A 12 0.61 0.69 6.52
N ASP A 13 -0.30 1.55 6.95
CA ASP A 13 -1.63 1.60 6.40
C ASP A 13 -1.76 2.75 5.39
N PHE A 14 -2.48 2.48 4.31
CA PHE A 14 -2.78 3.46 3.27
C PHE A 14 -4.25 3.37 2.93
N ALA A 15 -4.92 4.50 2.81
CA ALA A 15 -6.28 4.57 2.29
C ALA A 15 -6.27 5.25 0.93
N PHE A 16 -6.79 4.59 -0.10
CA PHE A 16 -6.87 5.15 -1.45
C PHE A 16 -8.32 5.36 -1.83
N VAL A 17 -8.64 6.56 -2.31
CA VAL A 17 -9.91 6.85 -2.95
C VAL A 17 -9.78 6.52 -4.43
N VAL A 18 -10.62 5.62 -4.92
CA VAL A 18 -10.65 5.16 -6.32
C VAL A 18 -12.07 5.15 -6.85
N GLU A 19 -12.22 5.10 -8.17
CA GLU A 19 -13.51 4.79 -8.81
C GLU A 19 -14.02 3.41 -8.36
N LYS A 20 -15.33 3.28 -8.17
CA LYS A 20 -15.96 2.05 -7.64
C LYS A 20 -15.70 0.82 -8.51
N ALA A 21 -15.51 1.03 -9.82
CA ALA A 21 -15.17 -0.01 -10.78
C ALA A 21 -13.76 -0.60 -10.59
N ILE A 22 -12.85 0.09 -9.91
CA ILE A 22 -11.48 -0.40 -9.68
C ILE A 22 -11.52 -1.55 -8.68
N GLU A 23 -10.99 -2.70 -9.08
CA GLU A 23 -10.86 -3.86 -8.20
C GLU A 23 -9.76 -3.62 -7.15
N ALA A 24 -10.00 -4.04 -5.91
CA ALA A 24 -9.01 -3.94 -4.85
C ALA A 24 -7.72 -4.72 -5.18
N GLY A 25 -7.82 -5.78 -5.98
CA GLY A 25 -6.66 -6.53 -6.50
C GLY A 25 -5.70 -5.67 -7.33
N ALA A 26 -6.19 -4.65 -8.05
CA ALA A 26 -5.34 -3.72 -8.78
C ALA A 26 -4.50 -2.86 -7.82
N ILE A 27 -5.10 -2.41 -6.70
CA ILE A 27 -4.43 -1.64 -5.65
C ILE A 27 -3.36 -2.50 -4.97
N ILE A 28 -3.71 -3.73 -4.57
CA ILE A 28 -2.78 -4.69 -3.95
C ILE A 28 -1.58 -4.93 -4.86
N LYS A 29 -1.82 -5.20 -6.15
CA LYS A 29 -0.77 -5.45 -7.14
C LYS A 29 0.13 -4.22 -7.33
N ALA A 30 -0.47 -3.04 -7.43
CA ALA A 30 0.28 -1.78 -7.58
C ALA A 30 1.17 -1.50 -6.37
N ALA A 31 0.62 -1.60 -5.16
CA ALA A 31 1.37 -1.42 -3.91
C ALA A 31 2.51 -2.43 -3.77
N THR A 32 2.23 -3.73 -3.97
CA THR A 32 3.24 -4.81 -3.90
C THR A 32 4.37 -4.59 -4.92
N SER A 33 4.05 -4.07 -6.10
CA SER A 33 5.03 -3.82 -7.16
C SER A 33 5.97 -2.64 -6.90
N ALA A 34 5.67 -1.79 -5.91
CA ALA A 34 6.48 -0.61 -5.58
C ALA A 34 7.88 -0.99 -5.08
N ASP A 35 7.98 -2.06 -4.30
CA ASP A 35 9.25 -2.64 -3.89
C ASP A 35 9.06 -4.11 -3.47
N ARG A 36 9.29 -5.06 -4.38
CA ARG A 36 9.10 -6.50 -4.11
C ARG A 36 10.13 -7.10 -3.16
N LYS A 37 11.19 -6.36 -2.84
CA LYS A 37 12.22 -6.83 -1.89
C LYS A 37 11.82 -6.48 -0.46
N LEU A 38 11.29 -5.28 -0.25
CA LEU A 38 10.87 -4.82 1.07
C LEU A 38 9.43 -5.19 1.41
N ILE A 39 8.53 -5.22 0.42
CA ILE A 39 7.12 -5.52 0.63
C ILE A 39 6.91 -7.03 0.60
N SER A 40 6.62 -7.59 1.78
CA SER A 40 6.36 -9.01 1.99
C SER A 40 4.88 -9.38 1.79
N GLY A 41 3.98 -8.41 1.89
CA GLY A 41 2.54 -8.61 1.70
C GLY A 41 1.76 -7.32 1.71
N VAL A 42 0.57 -7.36 1.10
CA VAL A 42 -0.40 -6.26 1.11
C VAL A 42 -1.79 -6.84 1.30
N ASN A 43 -2.50 -6.38 2.33
CA ASN A 43 -3.83 -6.86 2.68
C ASN A 43 -4.81 -5.70 2.65
N VAL A 44 -6.02 -5.92 2.15
CA VAL A 44 -7.13 -4.98 2.32
C VAL A 44 -7.79 -5.28 3.66
N PHE A 45 -8.00 -4.26 4.49
CA PHE A 45 -8.66 -4.43 5.78
C PHE A 45 -9.96 -3.64 5.91
N ASP A 46 -10.16 -2.61 5.08
CA ASP A 46 -11.41 -1.85 5.06
C ASP A 46 -11.74 -1.36 3.63
N ILE A 47 -13.03 -1.34 3.32
CA ILE A 47 -13.59 -0.76 2.10
C ILE A 47 -14.78 0.08 2.51
N PHE A 48 -14.65 1.39 2.35
CA PHE A 48 -15.68 2.34 2.70
C PHE A 48 -16.29 2.96 1.45
N GLU A 49 -17.61 2.82 1.31
CA GLU A 49 -18.43 3.45 0.28
C GLU A 49 -19.41 4.41 0.97
N GLY A 50 -19.37 5.70 0.65
CA GLY A 50 -20.25 6.67 1.28
C GLY A 50 -20.12 8.05 0.66
N ALA A 51 -21.11 8.91 0.94
CA ALA A 51 -21.18 10.26 0.39
C ALA A 51 -19.91 11.10 0.67
N SER A 52 -19.21 10.83 1.79
CA SER A 52 -17.96 11.51 2.16
C SER A 52 -16.75 11.16 1.28
N VAL A 53 -16.83 10.12 0.44
CA VAL A 53 -15.78 9.76 -0.53
C VAL A 53 -16.07 10.35 -1.93
N GLY A 54 -17.33 10.75 -2.17
CA GLY A 54 -17.82 11.20 -3.46
C GLY A 54 -18.63 10.13 -4.18
N GLU A 55 -19.58 10.58 -5.00
CA GLU A 55 -20.41 9.71 -5.82
C GLU A 55 -19.56 8.92 -6.83
N GLY A 56 -19.87 7.63 -7.00
CA GLY A 56 -19.11 6.75 -7.89
C GLY A 56 -17.76 6.29 -7.34
N LYS A 57 -17.35 6.74 -6.14
CA LYS A 57 -16.04 6.41 -5.55
C LYS A 57 -16.15 5.52 -4.32
N LYS A 58 -15.04 4.87 -4.00
CA LYS A 58 -14.84 4.09 -2.77
C LYS A 58 -13.45 4.34 -2.21
N SER A 59 -13.33 4.23 -0.90
CA SER A 59 -12.07 4.30 -0.18
C SER A 59 -11.65 2.88 0.17
N VAL A 60 -10.47 2.46 -0.26
CA VAL A 60 -9.92 1.14 0.04
C VAL A 60 -8.71 1.32 0.95
N ALA A 61 -8.78 0.78 2.17
CA ALA A 61 -7.69 0.78 3.12
C ALA A 61 -6.89 -0.52 3.02
N ILE A 62 -5.58 -0.39 2.87
CA ILE A 62 -4.63 -1.48 2.78
C ILE A 62 -3.59 -1.39 3.88
N GLU A 63 -3.19 -2.54 4.41
CA GLU A 63 -2.04 -2.73 5.29
C GLU A 63 -0.89 -3.28 4.42
N VAL A 64 0.25 -2.61 4.42
CA VAL A 64 1.48 -3.04 3.75
C VAL A 64 2.46 -3.59 4.78
N LEU A 65 2.87 -4.84 4.57
CA LEU A 65 3.84 -5.54 5.41
C LEU A 65 5.25 -5.33 4.85
N ILE A 66 6.06 -4.58 5.59
CA ILE A 66 7.43 -4.23 5.22
C ILE A 66 8.38 -5.10 6.05
N GLN A 67 9.19 -5.90 5.38
CA GLN A 67 10.14 -6.82 5.99
C GLN A 67 11.55 -6.49 5.48
N PRO A 68 12.32 -5.66 6.19
CA PRO A 68 13.71 -5.41 5.84
C PRO A 68 14.51 -6.71 5.99
N ALA A 69 15.38 -7.06 5.04
CA ALA A 69 16.21 -8.27 5.12
C ALA A 69 17.69 -7.98 5.42
N ASP A 70 18.19 -6.80 5.02
CA ASP A 70 19.62 -6.49 5.03
C ASP A 70 20.01 -5.45 6.10
N LYS A 71 19.15 -4.45 6.33
CA LYS A 71 19.40 -3.32 7.24
C LYS A 71 18.12 -2.87 7.92
N THR A 72 18.26 -2.21 9.06
CA THR A 72 17.19 -1.38 9.63
C THR A 72 16.88 -0.24 8.65
N LEU A 73 15.60 -0.03 8.35
CA LEU A 73 15.16 1.09 7.53
C LEU A 73 15.15 2.37 8.36
N THR A 74 15.62 3.46 7.77
CA THR A 74 15.50 4.81 8.34
C THR A 74 14.16 5.44 7.98
N ASP A 75 13.84 6.57 8.60
CA ASP A 75 12.63 7.33 8.25
C ASP A 75 12.64 7.77 6.78
N GLU A 76 13.81 8.13 6.24
CA GLU A 76 13.97 8.48 4.81
C GLU A 76 13.72 7.28 3.89
N ASP A 77 14.13 6.07 4.29
CA ASP A 77 13.83 4.85 3.54
C ASP A 77 12.31 4.60 3.51
N PHE A 78 11.61 4.81 4.62
CA PHE A 78 10.14 4.68 4.71
C PHE A 78 9.40 5.74 3.89
N ASP A 79 9.88 6.99 3.91
CA ASP A 79 9.31 8.08 3.11
C ASP A 79 9.47 7.80 1.61
N ALA A 80 10.63 7.31 1.20
CA ALA A 80 10.88 6.93 -0.19
C ALA A 80 9.98 5.76 -0.61
N LEU A 81 9.82 4.75 0.24
CA LEU A 81 8.93 3.62 -0.02
C LEU A 81 7.46 4.06 -0.10
N THR A 82 7.02 4.92 0.81
CA THR A 82 5.66 5.50 0.83
C THR A 82 5.37 6.24 -0.46
N LYS A 83 6.27 7.14 -0.89
CA LYS A 83 6.12 7.87 -2.17
C LYS A 83 6.06 6.93 -3.37
N LYS A 84 6.85 5.86 -3.38
CA LYS A 84 6.78 4.83 -4.44
C LYS A 84 5.45 4.09 -4.45
N ILE A 85 4.96 3.66 -3.28
CA ILE A 85 3.68 2.95 -3.15
C ILE A 85 2.55 3.83 -3.66
N VAL A 86 2.44 5.06 -3.15
CA VAL A 86 1.41 6.03 -3.55
C VAL A 86 1.50 6.28 -5.06
N GLY A 87 2.67 6.67 -5.56
CA GLY A 87 2.82 6.98 -6.99
C GLY A 87 2.50 5.80 -7.92
N ASN A 88 2.77 4.56 -7.51
CA ASN A 88 2.40 3.38 -8.29
C ASN A 88 0.90 3.11 -8.28
N VAL A 89 0.24 3.24 -7.12
CA VAL A 89 -1.21 3.07 -7.00
C VAL A 89 -1.94 4.15 -7.80
N GLU A 90 -1.52 5.41 -7.68
CA GLU A 90 -2.10 6.54 -8.43
C GLU A 90 -1.97 6.31 -9.95
N LYS A 91 -0.78 5.93 -10.43
CA LYS A 91 -0.56 5.63 -11.86
C LYS A 91 -1.38 4.44 -12.37
N SER A 92 -1.57 3.41 -11.55
CA SER A 92 -2.21 2.16 -11.98
C SER A 92 -3.73 2.21 -11.90
N THR A 93 -4.28 3.01 -10.99
CA THR A 93 -5.72 3.02 -10.68
C THR A 93 -6.39 4.36 -10.92
N GLY A 94 -5.62 5.44 -11.07
CA GLY A 94 -6.13 6.82 -11.06
C GLY A 94 -6.64 7.27 -9.68
N GLY A 95 -6.46 6.46 -8.64
CA GLY A 95 -6.83 6.81 -7.28
C GLY A 95 -5.92 7.87 -6.67
N THR A 96 -6.31 8.37 -5.50
CA THR A 96 -5.53 9.34 -4.71
C THR A 96 -5.43 8.87 -3.27
N LEU A 97 -4.29 9.13 -2.62
CA LEU A 97 -4.16 8.86 -1.19
C LEU A 97 -5.13 9.74 -0.38
N ARG A 98 -5.83 9.12 0.57
CA ARG A 98 -6.71 9.76 1.53
C ARG A 98 -5.90 10.08 2.79
N ALA A 99 -5.71 11.36 3.08
CA ALA A 99 -5.07 11.86 4.29
C ALA A 99 -6.07 11.95 5.45
#